data_AF-A0AAW2Z5C9-F1
#
_entry.id   AF-A0AAW2Z5C9-F1
#
_cell.length_a   1.000
_cell.length_b   1.000
_cell.length_c   1.000
_cell.angle_alpha   90.00
_cell.angle_beta   90.00
_cell.angle_gamma   90.00
#
_symmetry.space_group_name_H-M   'P 1'
#
loop_
_entity.id
_entity.type
_entity.pdbx_description
1 polymer ?
#
loop_
_entity_poly.entity_id
_entity_poly.type
_entity_poly.pdbx_seq_one_letter_code
_entity_poly.pdbx_strand_id
1 'polypeptide(L)'
;VTMVNRRVSYHDDPDDSRGFKKPMKKPACNLFYQCLCVLMILTTYLLYEWFKLIIPWGAQLPEPSQTIPKLYRSSQNIALESISKDIMLCVSILTISRGGETYLKDTLVTLFESVVTSHSTLISQVIVYHPRTTASHTVFDEQRSAFKGKKFPIKFIERDNLNKTLIGMPPSEGKFKWRMMSSPDKQQNLDVVGMLLTTYDDFCTANDNNKFVMLMEDDFVLCPHAIHHLNRIVYAVDREYFSKRWSVIRTSVGLNGIIVRCQHLPIIAREVQQNYTMYPADSLLSEVWTMHHQRSEEYFGKGATFVTYRHNIMRHIGVSSTIHNGRSNDRVFPGCYDPLTSSLDWNEAFQLEGCEGKEFTPCDHVNMGSSIIQSVNGNPEHDANYVMSDAPARDIKIVSGYADEDCNSACSRHSSTCARYMFPVINRCDVMKLYFDCKVCAPHEFFYPPEQHRSPVYKQWQDVCWTSNIYDEMKCEGSYGAGIRLCPCEIKASSSTYKLIPFEVSFHNLVVLLFGFFSGLCLMLISTSGLYEFFC
;
A
#
# COMPACT_ATOMS: atom_id res chain seq x y z
N VAL A 1 -38.54 -26.08 8.12
CA VAL A 1 -39.84 -26.73 7.88
C VAL A 1 -40.85 -25.68 7.43
N THR A 2 -40.73 -25.27 6.17
CA THR A 2 -41.76 -24.77 5.24
C THR A 2 -41.03 -24.47 3.93
N MET A 3 -41.61 -24.86 2.80
CA MET A 3 -41.07 -24.79 1.42
C MET A 3 -40.23 -25.98 0.93
N VAL A 4 -40.89 -27.11 0.69
CA VAL A 4 -40.76 -27.85 -0.58
C VAL A 4 -42.14 -28.43 -0.88
N ASN A 5 -42.83 -27.91 -1.89
CA ASN A 5 -43.93 -28.63 -2.53
C ASN A 5 -43.95 -28.24 -4.01
N ARG A 6 -43.17 -28.97 -4.81
CA ARG A 6 -43.26 -28.96 -6.27
C ARG A 6 -44.48 -29.77 -6.68
N ARG A 7 -45.35 -29.15 -7.49
CA ARG A 7 -46.46 -29.81 -8.18
C ARG A 7 -45.92 -30.87 -9.12
N VAL A 8 -46.38 -32.11 -8.96
CA VAL A 8 -46.40 -33.13 -10.01
C VAL A 8 -47.82 -33.10 -10.59
N SER A 9 -47.93 -32.82 -11.89
CA SER A 9 -49.19 -32.95 -12.63
C SER A 9 -49.43 -34.42 -12.94
N TYR A 10 -50.56 -34.97 -12.51
CA TYR A 10 -51.08 -36.23 -13.04
C TYR A 10 -52.27 -35.94 -13.96
N HIS A 11 -52.26 -36.65 -15.09
CA HIS A 11 -53.33 -36.72 -16.06
C HIS A 11 -54.59 -37.32 -15.42
N ASP A 12 -55.73 -36.70 -15.74
CA ASP A 12 -57.06 -37.21 -15.44
C ASP A 12 -57.34 -38.51 -16.22
N ASP A 13 -57.89 -39.50 -15.51
CA ASP A 13 -58.72 -40.54 -16.10
C ASP A 13 -59.90 -40.78 -15.13
N PRO A 14 -61.17 -40.65 -15.57
CA PRO A 14 -62.31 -40.87 -14.72
C PRO A 14 -62.95 -42.22 -15.08
N ASP A 15 -62.85 -43.21 -14.20
CA ASP A 15 -64.04 -44.01 -13.89
C ASP A 15 -63.86 -44.95 -12.70
N ASP A 16 -65.00 -45.21 -12.10
CA ASP A 16 -65.33 -46.39 -11.30
C ASP A 16 -65.07 -46.38 -9.78
N SER A 17 -65.79 -47.28 -9.12
CA SER A 17 -66.77 -46.91 -8.11
C SER A 17 -66.50 -47.54 -6.73
N ARG A 18 -67.14 -46.93 -5.72
CA ARG A 18 -67.63 -47.54 -4.46
C ARG A 18 -66.74 -48.61 -3.77
N GLY A 19 -66.14 -48.23 -2.64
CA GLY A 19 -65.63 -49.19 -1.65
C GLY A 19 -65.36 -48.59 -0.28
N PHE A 20 -65.99 -49.11 0.76
CA PHE A 20 -65.94 -48.70 2.16
C PHE A 20 -64.52 -48.59 2.75
N LYS A 21 -64.20 -47.43 3.35
CA LYS A 21 -63.03 -47.24 4.24
C LYS A 21 -63.27 -47.90 5.60
N LYS A 22 -62.42 -48.84 6.03
CA LYS A 22 -62.22 -49.16 7.45
C LYS A 22 -61.12 -48.25 8.02
N PRO A 23 -61.31 -47.61 9.18
CA PRO A 23 -60.23 -46.85 9.82
C PRO A 23 -59.20 -47.82 10.43
N MET A 24 -58.00 -47.87 9.85
CA MET A 24 -56.84 -48.44 10.54
C MET A 24 -56.47 -47.54 11.71
N LYS A 25 -56.37 -48.14 12.90
CA LYS A 25 -55.83 -47.51 14.10
C LYS A 25 -54.39 -47.08 13.82
N LYS A 26 -54.11 -45.77 13.87
CA LYS A 26 -52.74 -45.24 13.81
C LYS A 26 -51.92 -45.81 14.97
N PRO A 27 -50.72 -46.36 14.75
CA PRO A 27 -49.89 -46.90 15.81
C PRO A 27 -49.31 -45.78 16.67
N ALA A 28 -49.15 -46.07 17.97
CA ALA A 28 -48.59 -45.20 19.01
C ALA A 28 -47.11 -44.79 18.80
N CYS A 29 -46.52 -45.07 17.62
CA CYS A 29 -45.13 -44.74 17.29
C CYS A 29 -44.85 -43.22 17.32
N ASN A 30 -45.82 -42.38 17.01
CA ASN A 30 -45.58 -40.94 16.88
C ASN A 30 -45.23 -40.26 18.22
N LEU A 31 -45.72 -40.81 19.34
CA LEU A 31 -45.46 -40.22 20.67
C LEU A 31 -44.03 -40.50 21.15
N PHE A 32 -43.47 -41.65 20.82
CA PHE A 32 -42.12 -42.03 21.24
C PHE A 32 -41.05 -41.13 20.59
N TYR A 33 -41.16 -40.88 19.28
CA TYR A 33 -40.22 -40.00 18.58
C TYR A 33 -40.33 -38.54 19.03
N GLN A 34 -41.54 -38.07 19.32
CA GLN A 34 -41.74 -36.73 19.89
C GLN A 34 -41.08 -36.59 21.26
N CYS A 35 -41.22 -37.59 22.15
CA CYS A 35 -40.53 -37.60 23.44
C CYS A 35 -39.00 -37.64 23.30
N LEU A 36 -38.47 -38.40 22.35
CA LEU A 36 -37.01 -38.50 22.12
C LEU A 36 -36.41 -37.16 21.65
N CYS A 37 -37.09 -36.46 20.74
CA CYS A 37 -36.67 -35.13 20.28
C CYS A 37 -36.69 -34.11 21.42
N VAL A 38 -37.73 -34.12 22.26
CA VAL A 38 -37.82 -33.20 23.42
C VAL A 38 -36.70 -33.48 24.42
N LEU A 39 -36.39 -34.75 24.69
CA LEU A 39 -35.32 -35.14 25.60
C LEU A 39 -33.94 -34.68 25.10
N MET A 40 -33.68 -34.78 23.79
CA MET A 40 -32.42 -34.31 23.18
C MET A 40 -32.25 -32.78 23.25
N ILE A 41 -33.34 -32.03 23.02
CA ILE A 41 -33.31 -30.56 23.13
C ILE A 41 -33.03 -30.15 24.57
N LEU A 42 -33.71 -30.79 25.54
CA LEU A 42 -33.52 -30.53 26.97
C LEU A 42 -32.10 -30.86 27.43
N THR A 43 -31.52 -31.98 27.01
CA THR A 43 -30.14 -32.36 27.37
C THR A 43 -29.11 -31.40 26.77
N THR A 44 -29.31 -30.95 25.53
CA THR A 44 -28.43 -29.94 24.90
C THR A 44 -28.51 -28.60 25.62
N TYR A 45 -29.71 -28.18 26.02
CA TYR A 45 -29.91 -26.95 26.78
C TYR A 45 -29.29 -27.02 28.19
N LEU A 46 -29.47 -28.14 28.89
CA LEU A 46 -28.89 -28.35 30.22
C LEU A 46 -27.35 -28.40 30.18
N LEU A 47 -26.77 -29.02 29.15
CA LEU A 47 -25.32 -28.99 28.93
C LEU A 47 -24.82 -27.55 28.72
N TYR A 48 -25.53 -26.75 27.92
CA TYR A 48 -25.17 -25.36 27.69
C TYR A 48 -25.20 -24.51 28.98
N GLU A 49 -26.23 -24.67 29.83
CA GLU A 49 -26.32 -23.97 31.11
C GLU A 49 -25.30 -24.48 32.15
N TRP A 50 -25.02 -25.79 32.17
CA TRP A 50 -23.98 -26.35 33.04
C TRP A 50 -22.58 -25.83 32.68
N PHE A 51 -22.29 -25.65 31.39
CA PHE A 51 -21.04 -25.06 30.92
C PHE A 51 -20.89 -23.57 31.26
N LYS A 52 -21.98 -22.79 31.27
CA LYS A 52 -21.97 -21.41 31.76
C LYS A 52 -21.55 -21.31 33.23
N LEU A 53 -21.90 -22.33 34.03
CA LEU A 53 -21.58 -22.35 35.46
C LEU A 53 -20.13 -22.76 35.75
N ILE A 54 -19.49 -23.51 34.86
CA ILE A 54 -18.14 -24.07 35.08
C ILE A 54 -17.04 -23.18 34.54
N ILE A 55 -17.31 -22.32 33.55
CA ILE A 55 -16.33 -21.37 33.04
C ILE A 55 -16.47 -20.07 33.84
N PRO A 56 -15.60 -19.79 34.82
CA PRO A 56 -15.66 -18.53 35.55
C PRO A 56 -15.24 -17.44 34.58
N TRP A 57 -16.18 -16.58 34.19
CA TRP A 57 -15.84 -15.30 33.58
C TRP A 57 -15.09 -14.48 34.62
N GLY A 58 -13.74 -14.48 34.56
CA GLY A 58 -12.93 -13.52 35.31
C GLY A 58 -11.72 -14.05 36.08
N ALA A 59 -11.03 -15.09 35.63
CA ALA A 59 -9.66 -15.32 36.11
C ALA A 59 -8.69 -14.41 35.33
N GLN A 60 -8.40 -13.23 35.89
CA GLN A 60 -7.25 -12.42 35.47
C GLN A 60 -5.97 -13.25 35.67
N LEU A 61 -5.35 -13.65 34.56
CA LEU A 61 -3.98 -14.16 34.58
C LEU A 61 -3.03 -13.04 35.03
N PRO A 62 -2.01 -13.32 35.85
CA PRO A 62 -1.07 -12.33 36.32
C PRO A 62 -0.30 -11.73 35.14
N GLU A 63 -0.27 -10.39 35.06
CA GLU A 63 0.51 -9.66 34.06
C GLU A 63 2.00 -10.00 34.18
N PRO A 64 2.67 -10.44 33.09
CA PRO A 64 4.11 -10.45 33.06
C PRO A 64 4.62 -9.00 33.11
N SER A 65 5.48 -8.75 34.09
CA SER A 65 6.08 -7.46 34.40
C SER A 65 6.85 -6.85 33.22
N GLN A 66 6.69 -5.54 33.09
CA GLN A 66 7.41 -4.55 32.25
C GLN A 66 6.74 -4.18 30.91
N THR A 67 5.86 -3.20 31.09
CA THR A 67 5.08 -2.36 30.19
C THR A 67 5.92 -1.57 29.17
N ILE A 68 5.63 -1.77 27.88
CA ILE A 68 5.60 -0.67 26.89
C ILE A 68 4.14 -0.15 26.88
N PRO A 69 3.86 1.16 27.03
CA PRO A 69 2.50 1.64 27.20
C PRO A 69 1.65 1.46 25.93
N LYS A 70 0.62 0.60 25.99
CA LYS A 70 -0.45 0.48 24.97
C LYS A 70 -1.34 1.73 24.83
N LEU A 71 -1.13 2.76 25.65
CA LEU A 71 -1.99 3.96 25.73
C LEU A 71 -1.68 5.05 24.68
N TYR A 72 -0.60 4.94 23.91
CA TYR A 72 -0.14 6.05 23.05
C TYR A 72 -0.73 6.06 21.62
N ARG A 73 -1.25 4.91 21.12
CA ARG A 73 -1.70 4.78 19.72
C ARG A 73 -3.05 5.46 19.42
N SER A 74 -3.90 5.70 20.43
CA SER A 74 -5.27 6.21 20.19
C SER A 74 -5.38 7.74 20.14
N SER A 75 -4.56 8.49 20.89
CA SER A 75 -4.71 9.96 20.99
C SER A 75 -4.11 10.71 19.79
N GLN A 76 -3.07 10.17 19.15
CA GLN A 76 -2.36 10.82 18.05
C GLN A 76 -3.14 10.80 16.72
N ASN A 77 -3.79 9.67 16.41
CA ASN A 77 -4.62 9.56 15.20
C ASN A 77 -5.82 10.52 15.27
N ILE A 78 -6.40 10.70 16.45
CA ILE A 78 -7.56 11.58 16.65
C ILE A 78 -7.23 13.06 16.37
N ALA A 79 -6.04 13.53 16.77
CA ALA A 79 -5.62 14.92 16.53
C ALA A 79 -5.38 15.20 15.04
N LEU A 80 -4.63 14.33 14.35
CA LEU A 80 -4.36 14.43 12.91
C LEU A 80 -5.65 14.32 12.08
N GLU A 81 -6.56 13.41 12.43
CA GLU A 81 -7.85 13.25 11.75
C GLU A 81 -8.75 14.49 11.88
N SER A 82 -8.68 15.22 12.99
CA SER A 82 -9.49 16.43 13.18
C SER A 82 -9.00 17.62 12.34
N ILE A 83 -7.68 17.73 12.13
CA ILE A 83 -7.06 18.84 11.40
C ILE A 83 -6.98 18.55 9.89
N SER A 84 -6.92 17.27 9.49
CA SER A 84 -6.89 16.85 8.09
C SER A 84 -8.19 17.09 7.32
N LYS A 85 -9.31 17.43 7.98
CA LYS A 85 -10.63 17.51 7.32
C LYS A 85 -10.73 18.56 6.22
N ASP A 86 -9.85 19.55 6.25
CA ASP A 86 -9.87 20.65 5.28
C ASP A 86 -8.96 20.40 4.07
N ILE A 87 -8.11 19.37 4.11
CA ILE A 87 -7.15 19.04 3.05
C ILE A 87 -7.75 17.95 2.16
N MET A 88 -7.81 18.23 0.86
CA MET A 88 -8.33 17.30 -0.14
C MET A 88 -7.25 16.98 -1.17
N LEU A 89 -6.96 15.69 -1.33
CA LEU A 89 -6.04 15.18 -2.34
C LEU A 89 -6.82 14.44 -3.43
N CYS A 90 -6.62 14.85 -4.68
CA CYS A 90 -7.01 14.08 -5.85
C CYS A 90 -5.82 13.28 -6.38
N VAL A 91 -5.97 11.98 -6.59
CA VAL A 91 -4.96 11.19 -7.33
C VAL A 91 -5.34 11.18 -8.81
N SER A 92 -4.52 11.79 -9.66
CA SER A 92 -4.72 11.82 -11.11
C SER A 92 -3.80 10.83 -11.79
N ILE A 93 -4.38 9.82 -12.42
CA ILE A 93 -3.70 8.67 -13.01
C ILE A 93 -3.76 8.77 -14.53
N LEU A 94 -2.61 8.90 -15.18
CA LEU A 94 -2.49 8.76 -16.63
C LEU A 94 -2.40 7.27 -16.99
N THR A 95 -3.27 6.82 -17.91
CA THR A 95 -3.24 5.43 -18.41
C THR A 95 -3.29 5.35 -19.93
N ILE A 96 -2.47 4.45 -20.47
CA ILE A 96 -2.39 4.17 -21.91
C ILE A 96 -2.45 2.66 -22.15
N SER A 97 -3.03 2.26 -23.29
CA SER A 97 -3.14 0.85 -23.66
C SER A 97 -1.76 0.25 -23.95
N ARG A 98 -1.44 -0.89 -23.33
CA ARG A 98 -0.16 -1.61 -23.50
C ARG A 98 -0.32 -3.05 -24.00
N GLY A 99 -1.46 -3.39 -24.60
CA GLY A 99 -1.65 -4.69 -25.24
C GLY A 99 -1.57 -5.90 -24.28
N GLY A 100 -2.45 -5.94 -23.28
CA GLY A 100 -2.62 -7.09 -22.38
C GLY A 100 -2.05 -6.92 -20.97
N GLU A 101 -1.26 -5.88 -20.72
CA GLU A 101 -0.75 -5.56 -19.38
C GLU A 101 -1.86 -5.12 -18.42
N THR A 102 -1.78 -5.56 -17.16
CA THR A 102 -2.81 -5.29 -16.13
C THR A 102 -2.45 -4.15 -15.17
N TYR A 103 -1.45 -3.33 -15.48
CA TYR A 103 -0.91 -2.34 -14.55
C TYR A 103 -1.99 -1.46 -13.89
N LEU A 104 -2.91 -0.90 -14.69
CA LEU A 104 -4.00 -0.07 -14.16
C LEU A 104 -4.86 -0.81 -13.12
N LYS A 105 -5.13 -2.10 -13.33
CA LYS A 105 -5.89 -2.91 -12.37
C LYS A 105 -5.14 -3.01 -11.05
N ASP A 106 -3.86 -3.38 -11.08
CA ASP A 106 -3.05 -3.57 -9.87
C ASP A 106 -2.90 -2.24 -9.11
N THR A 107 -2.63 -1.16 -9.82
CA THR A 107 -2.58 0.21 -9.31
C THR A 107 -3.87 0.62 -8.61
N LEU A 108 -5.03 0.42 -9.24
CA LEU A 108 -6.33 0.78 -8.66
C LEU A 108 -6.73 -0.11 -7.49
N VAL A 109 -6.42 -1.41 -7.53
CA VAL A 109 -6.70 -2.34 -6.42
C VAL A 109 -5.89 -1.94 -5.20
N THR A 110 -4.58 -1.75 -5.32
CA THR A 110 -3.73 -1.36 -4.18
C THR A 110 -4.10 0.02 -3.65
N LEU A 111 -4.44 0.99 -4.52
CA LEU A 111 -4.92 2.30 -4.09
C LEU A 111 -6.23 2.20 -3.30
N PHE A 112 -7.21 1.43 -3.83
CA PHE A 112 -8.49 1.23 -3.17
C PHE A 112 -8.34 0.56 -1.81
N GLU A 113 -7.57 -0.54 -1.74
CA GLU A 113 -7.29 -1.25 -0.49
C GLU A 113 -6.60 -0.36 0.54
N SER A 114 -5.64 0.45 0.10
CA SER A 114 -4.91 1.37 0.98
C SER A 114 -5.83 2.45 1.57
N VAL A 115 -6.71 3.04 0.75
CA VAL A 115 -7.66 4.08 1.21
C VAL A 115 -8.70 3.49 2.16
N VAL A 116 -9.25 2.31 1.84
CA VAL A 116 -10.25 1.65 2.68
C VAL A 116 -9.66 1.25 4.03
N THR A 117 -8.44 0.70 4.03
CA THR A 117 -7.77 0.20 5.24
C THR A 117 -7.30 1.34 6.15
N SER A 118 -6.84 2.46 5.58
CA SER A 118 -6.31 3.56 6.38
C SER A 118 -7.40 4.44 7.00
N HIS A 119 -8.67 4.27 6.61
CA HIS A 119 -9.79 5.15 6.97
C HIS A 119 -9.53 6.64 6.69
N SER A 120 -8.58 6.97 5.80
CA SER A 120 -8.18 8.35 5.56
C SER A 120 -9.19 9.05 4.66
N THR A 121 -9.58 10.27 5.04
CA THR A 121 -10.40 11.15 4.19
C THR A 121 -9.57 12.04 3.28
N LEU A 122 -8.22 11.94 3.32
CA LEU A 122 -7.34 12.78 2.51
C LEU A 122 -7.60 12.59 1.01
N ILE A 123 -7.67 11.34 0.55
CA ILE A 123 -7.98 11.06 -0.87
C ILE A 123 -9.48 11.21 -1.07
N SER A 124 -9.87 12.38 -1.55
CA SER A 124 -11.28 12.73 -1.79
C SER A 124 -11.74 12.37 -3.20
N GLN A 125 -10.81 12.20 -4.14
CA GLN A 125 -11.11 11.82 -5.53
C GLN A 125 -9.95 11.07 -6.19
N VAL A 126 -10.28 10.16 -7.09
CA VAL A 126 -9.34 9.54 -8.04
C VAL A 126 -9.84 9.82 -9.44
N ILE A 127 -8.99 10.36 -10.31
CA ILE A 127 -9.28 10.56 -11.73
C ILE A 127 -8.37 9.63 -12.51
N VAL A 128 -8.97 8.73 -13.29
CA VAL A 128 -8.25 7.91 -14.27
C VAL A 128 -8.47 8.55 -15.63
N TYR A 129 -7.41 9.16 -16.17
CA TYR A 129 -7.42 9.84 -17.46
C TYR A 129 -6.84 8.94 -18.54
N HIS A 130 -7.65 8.66 -19.56
CA HIS A 130 -7.24 7.95 -20.76
C HIS A 130 -7.29 8.89 -21.99
N PRO A 131 -6.16 9.24 -22.60
CA PRO A 131 -6.14 9.91 -23.89
C PRO A 131 -6.62 8.93 -24.97
N ARG A 132 -7.74 9.22 -25.63
CA ARG A 132 -8.35 8.37 -26.65
C ARG A 132 -7.42 8.29 -27.85
N THR A 133 -6.82 7.12 -27.99
CA THR A 133 -6.03 6.74 -29.16
C THR A 133 -6.87 5.91 -30.12
N THR A 134 -6.28 5.48 -31.25
CA THR A 134 -6.93 4.53 -32.17
C THR A 134 -7.03 3.12 -31.59
N ALA A 135 -6.28 2.79 -30.53
CA ALA A 135 -6.29 1.48 -29.90
C ALA A 135 -7.31 1.43 -28.76
N SER A 136 -8.05 0.31 -28.67
CA SER A 136 -8.90 0.03 -27.52
C SER A 136 -8.05 -0.18 -26.25
N HIS A 137 -8.54 0.34 -25.11
CA HIS A 137 -7.95 0.12 -23.79
C HIS A 137 -8.88 -0.75 -22.95
N THR A 138 -8.81 -2.07 -23.17
CA THR A 138 -9.71 -3.04 -22.54
C THR A 138 -9.64 -2.99 -21.02
N VAL A 139 -8.45 -2.84 -20.44
CA VAL A 139 -8.27 -2.78 -18.99
C VAL A 139 -8.91 -1.53 -18.40
N PHE A 140 -8.85 -0.40 -19.10
CA PHE A 140 -9.54 0.82 -18.67
C PHE A 140 -11.07 0.63 -18.62
N ASP A 141 -11.66 0.02 -19.65
CA ASP A 141 -13.11 -0.25 -19.69
C ASP A 141 -13.55 -1.31 -18.67
N GLU A 142 -12.73 -2.34 -18.45
CA GLU A 142 -12.93 -3.35 -17.42
C GLU A 142 -12.91 -2.72 -16.02
N GLN A 143 -11.91 -1.89 -15.71
CA GLN A 143 -11.82 -1.21 -14.42
C GLN A 143 -12.93 -0.18 -14.24
N ARG A 144 -13.27 0.60 -15.28
CA ARG A 144 -14.43 1.51 -15.29
C ARG A 144 -15.71 0.77 -14.91
N SER A 145 -15.92 -0.42 -15.47
CA SER A 145 -17.06 -1.27 -15.16
C SER A 145 -17.00 -1.85 -13.75
N ALA A 146 -15.83 -2.32 -13.32
CA ALA A 146 -15.61 -2.92 -12.00
C ALA A 146 -15.77 -1.93 -10.84
N PHE A 147 -15.56 -0.64 -11.08
CA PHE A 147 -15.76 0.43 -10.08
C PHE A 147 -17.13 1.11 -10.19
N LYS A 148 -17.95 0.78 -11.18
CA LYS A 148 -19.30 1.32 -11.32
C LYS A 148 -20.16 0.94 -10.10
N GLY A 149 -20.66 1.96 -9.39
CA GLY A 149 -21.51 1.80 -8.21
C GLY A 149 -20.78 1.51 -6.89
N LYS A 150 -19.43 1.42 -6.90
CA LYS A 150 -18.66 1.37 -5.66
C LYS A 150 -18.67 2.75 -4.99
N LYS A 151 -18.68 2.79 -3.65
CA LYS A 151 -18.61 4.03 -2.85
C LYS A 151 -17.21 4.68 -2.85
N PHE A 152 -16.37 4.36 -3.82
CA PHE A 152 -15.04 4.94 -3.96
C PHE A 152 -15.13 6.12 -4.93
N PRO A 153 -14.58 7.31 -4.60
CA PRO A 153 -14.76 8.51 -5.41
C PRO A 153 -13.85 8.51 -6.64
N ILE A 154 -14.03 7.55 -7.53
CA ILE A 154 -13.25 7.38 -8.76
C ILE A 154 -14.03 7.80 -9.99
N LYS A 155 -13.39 8.56 -10.88
CA LYS A 155 -13.91 8.96 -12.19
C LYS A 155 -13.00 8.44 -13.29
N PHE A 156 -13.57 7.81 -14.31
CA PHE A 156 -12.87 7.35 -15.50
C PHE A 156 -13.18 8.29 -16.66
N ILE A 157 -12.21 9.12 -17.03
CA ILE A 157 -12.38 10.17 -18.05
C ILE A 157 -11.59 9.79 -19.29
N GLU A 158 -12.25 9.84 -20.43
CA GLU A 158 -11.66 9.58 -21.73
C GLU A 158 -11.89 10.80 -22.62
N ARG A 159 -10.81 11.29 -23.25
CA ARG A 159 -10.84 12.50 -24.09
C ARG A 159 -10.01 12.27 -25.35
N ASP A 160 -10.40 12.87 -26.46
CA ASP A 160 -9.57 12.86 -27.67
C ASP A 160 -8.19 13.48 -27.39
N ASN A 161 -7.14 12.90 -28.00
CA ASN A 161 -5.79 13.42 -27.87
C ASN A 161 -5.74 14.90 -28.29
N LEU A 162 -4.99 15.71 -27.53
CA LEU A 162 -4.74 17.09 -27.91
C LEU A 162 -4.06 17.11 -29.29
N ASN A 163 -4.67 17.84 -30.23
CA ASN A 163 -4.22 17.86 -31.61
C ASN A 163 -2.89 18.62 -31.73
N LYS A 164 -1.91 17.99 -32.39
CA LYS A 164 -0.57 18.55 -32.64
C LYS A 164 -0.62 19.87 -33.43
N THR A 165 -1.66 20.10 -34.21
CA THR A 165 -1.79 21.32 -35.03
C THR A 165 -2.06 22.59 -34.24
N LEU A 166 -2.41 22.49 -32.96
CA LEU A 166 -2.74 23.65 -32.11
C LEU A 166 -1.52 24.27 -31.41
N ILE A 167 -0.30 23.78 -31.65
CA ILE A 167 0.85 24.13 -30.82
C ILE A 167 1.93 24.81 -31.66
N GLY A 168 2.07 26.11 -31.41
CA GLY A 168 2.89 27.03 -32.17
C GLY A 168 4.40 26.90 -31.95
N MET A 169 5.10 27.20 -33.04
CA MET A 169 6.54 27.36 -33.28
C MET A 169 7.48 26.23 -32.84
N PRO A 170 8.31 25.70 -33.77
CA PRO A 170 9.42 24.84 -33.39
C PRO A 170 10.38 25.63 -32.49
N PRO A 171 11.02 24.97 -31.52
CA PRO A 171 11.95 25.65 -30.63
C PRO A 171 13.11 26.25 -31.42
N SER A 172 13.54 27.44 -31.00
CA SER A 172 14.78 28.05 -31.48
C SER A 172 15.94 27.06 -31.32
N GLU A 173 16.80 26.94 -32.34
CA GLU A 173 17.95 26.02 -32.45
C GLU A 173 19.00 26.21 -31.34
N GLY A 174 18.65 25.91 -30.09
CA GLY A 174 19.56 25.90 -28.95
C GLY A 174 20.26 24.55 -28.82
N LYS A 175 21.47 24.54 -28.26
CA LYS A 175 22.13 23.31 -27.82
C LYS A 175 21.27 22.65 -26.75
N PHE A 176 20.62 21.53 -27.08
CA PHE A 176 19.79 20.79 -26.14
C PHE A 176 20.66 20.10 -25.08
N LYS A 177 20.36 20.34 -23.80
CA LYS A 177 20.90 19.59 -22.65
C LYS A 177 20.48 18.10 -22.69
N TRP A 178 19.41 17.80 -23.43
CA TRP A 178 18.70 16.51 -23.42
C TRP A 178 18.61 15.88 -24.82
N ARG A 179 18.22 14.59 -24.86
CA ARG A 179 18.01 13.84 -26.11
C ARG A 179 16.91 14.46 -26.98
N MET A 180 17.00 14.28 -28.30
CA MET A 180 15.91 14.63 -29.20
C MET A 180 14.64 13.85 -28.88
N MET A 181 13.51 14.56 -28.91
CA MET A 181 12.18 14.03 -28.60
C MET A 181 11.61 13.21 -29.75
N SER A 182 11.28 11.95 -29.47
CA SER A 182 10.58 11.08 -30.42
C SER A 182 9.10 11.47 -30.53
N SER A 183 8.41 10.97 -31.55
CA SER A 183 6.96 11.17 -31.69
C SER A 183 6.15 10.63 -30.49
N PRO A 184 6.48 9.44 -29.92
CA PRO A 184 5.90 8.98 -28.66
C PRO A 184 6.12 9.92 -27.48
N ASP A 185 7.34 10.44 -27.28
CA ASP A 185 7.62 11.35 -26.16
C ASP A 185 6.78 12.64 -26.28
N LYS A 186 6.68 13.19 -27.49
CA LYS A 186 5.83 14.37 -27.77
C LYS A 186 4.38 14.08 -27.47
N GLN A 187 3.88 12.88 -27.78
CA GLN A 187 2.51 12.49 -27.47
C GLN A 187 2.31 12.36 -25.96
N GLN A 188 3.24 11.74 -25.24
CA GLN A 188 3.18 11.62 -23.78
C GLN A 188 3.10 13.00 -23.12
N ASN A 189 3.87 13.98 -23.59
CA ASN A 189 3.77 15.36 -23.09
C ASN A 189 2.36 15.95 -23.27
N LEU A 190 1.74 15.72 -24.43
CA LEU A 190 0.37 16.19 -24.69
C LEU A 190 -0.67 15.44 -23.86
N ASP A 191 -0.45 14.16 -23.60
CA ASP A 191 -1.32 13.35 -22.76
C ASP A 191 -1.27 13.84 -21.30
N VAL A 192 -0.08 14.21 -20.81
CA VAL A 192 0.09 14.88 -19.50
C VAL A 192 -0.65 16.22 -19.46
N VAL A 193 -0.55 17.05 -20.50
CA VAL A 193 -1.32 18.31 -20.58
C VAL A 193 -2.82 18.03 -20.50
N GLY A 194 -3.32 17.05 -21.26
CA GLY A 194 -4.72 16.64 -21.23
C GLY A 194 -5.19 16.16 -19.86
N MET A 195 -4.36 15.38 -19.16
CA MET A 195 -4.60 14.94 -17.79
C MET A 195 -4.67 16.12 -16.83
N LEU A 196 -3.72 17.06 -16.89
CA LEU A 196 -3.66 18.22 -15.99
C LEU A 196 -4.88 19.12 -16.16
N LEU A 197 -5.25 19.45 -17.40
CA LEU A 197 -6.42 20.28 -17.70
C LEU A 197 -7.71 19.59 -17.28
N THR A 198 -7.87 18.31 -17.60
CA THR A 198 -9.05 17.53 -17.20
C THR A 198 -9.17 17.48 -15.67
N THR A 199 -8.06 17.23 -14.97
CA THR A 199 -8.04 17.19 -13.50
C THR A 199 -8.42 18.55 -12.92
N TYR A 200 -7.91 19.63 -13.50
CA TYR A 200 -8.26 20.98 -13.08
C TYR A 200 -9.77 21.22 -13.21
N ASP A 201 -10.35 20.93 -14.38
CA ASP A 201 -11.77 21.15 -14.65
C ASP A 201 -12.69 20.30 -13.75
N ASP A 202 -12.31 19.04 -13.45
CA ASP A 202 -13.15 18.09 -12.73
C ASP A 202 -13.01 18.13 -11.19
N PHE A 203 -11.95 18.74 -10.67
CA PHE A 203 -11.63 18.73 -9.23
C PHE A 203 -11.28 20.12 -8.66
N CYS A 204 -10.50 20.91 -9.41
CA CYS A 204 -9.99 22.20 -8.97
C CYS A 204 -10.99 23.33 -9.28
N THR A 205 -12.08 23.40 -8.51
CA THR A 205 -12.96 24.57 -8.52
C THR A 205 -12.21 25.84 -8.11
N ALA A 206 -12.63 27.00 -8.61
CA ALA A 206 -12.00 28.28 -8.29
C ALA A 206 -12.02 28.55 -6.77
N ASN A 207 -10.87 29.01 -6.23
CA ASN A 207 -10.63 29.45 -4.84
C ASN A 207 -10.33 28.41 -3.75
N ASP A 208 -10.03 27.14 -4.09
CA ASP A 208 -9.69 26.14 -3.08
C ASP A 208 -8.17 25.97 -2.84
N ASN A 209 -7.63 26.75 -1.91
CA ASN A 209 -6.21 26.69 -1.51
C ASN A 209 -5.78 25.39 -0.81
N ASN A 210 -6.75 24.56 -0.40
CA ASN A 210 -6.52 23.31 0.32
C ASN A 210 -6.74 22.06 -0.56
N LYS A 211 -6.89 22.25 -1.88
CA LYS A 211 -6.97 21.15 -2.84
C LYS A 211 -5.62 20.89 -3.50
N PHE A 212 -5.25 19.62 -3.46
CA PHE A 212 -3.99 19.12 -3.97
C PHE A 212 -4.25 18.02 -5.00
N VAL A 213 -3.34 17.91 -5.95
CA VAL A 213 -3.36 16.85 -6.96
C VAL A 213 -2.06 16.09 -6.87
N MET A 214 -2.13 14.77 -6.67
CA MET A 214 -1.00 13.86 -6.84
C MET A 214 -1.02 13.29 -8.25
N LEU A 215 0.06 13.46 -9.00
CA LEU A 215 0.24 12.87 -10.32
C LEU A 215 0.74 11.43 -10.19
N MET A 216 0.20 10.55 -11.03
CA MET A 216 0.53 9.13 -11.07
C MET A 216 0.36 8.56 -12.48
N GLU A 217 1.13 7.54 -12.81
CA GLU A 217 0.99 6.69 -13.98
C GLU A 217 0.35 5.36 -13.55
N ASP A 218 -0.19 4.61 -14.50
CA ASP A 218 -0.92 3.38 -14.23
C ASP A 218 -0.04 2.18 -13.85
N ASP A 219 1.29 2.32 -13.86
CA ASP A 219 2.27 1.28 -13.56
C ASP A 219 3.02 1.50 -12.23
N PHE A 220 2.41 2.24 -11.30
CA PHE A 220 2.87 2.40 -9.93
C PHE A 220 1.83 1.96 -8.92
N VAL A 221 2.25 1.15 -7.94
CA VAL A 221 1.42 0.78 -6.79
C VAL A 221 1.88 1.53 -5.55
N LEU A 222 0.95 1.88 -4.66
CA LEU A 222 1.32 2.45 -3.37
C LEU A 222 2.08 1.42 -2.53
N CYS A 223 3.09 1.89 -1.80
CA CYS A 223 3.71 1.10 -0.76
C CYS A 223 2.71 0.85 0.39
N PRO A 224 2.96 -0.16 1.24
CA PRO A 224 2.21 -0.31 2.49
C PRO A 224 2.12 1.02 3.23
N HIS A 225 1.04 1.30 3.96
CA HIS A 225 0.88 2.54 4.73
C HIS A 225 1.12 3.88 3.99
N ALA A 226 1.26 3.92 2.67
CA ALA A 226 1.61 5.14 1.94
C ALA A 226 0.60 6.27 2.19
N ILE A 227 -0.67 5.94 2.44
CA ILE A 227 -1.71 6.92 2.77
C ILE A 227 -1.42 7.64 4.10
N HIS A 228 -0.85 6.95 5.10
CA HIS A 228 -0.45 7.59 6.35
C HIS A 228 0.73 8.55 6.13
N HIS A 229 1.68 8.18 5.28
CA HIS A 229 2.76 9.08 4.87
C HIS A 229 2.21 10.27 4.10
N LEU A 230 1.29 10.08 3.15
CA LEU A 230 0.66 11.18 2.41
C LEU A 230 -0.05 12.18 3.35
N ASN A 231 -0.80 11.68 4.34
CA ASN A 231 -1.40 12.53 5.38
C ASN A 231 -0.35 13.39 6.08
N ARG A 232 0.74 12.76 6.55
CA ARG A 232 1.83 13.45 7.24
C ARG A 232 2.52 14.46 6.32
N ILE A 233 2.85 14.07 5.09
CA ILE A 233 3.58 14.88 4.12
C ILE A 233 2.79 16.15 3.77
N VAL A 234 1.55 16.00 3.32
CA VAL A 234 0.75 17.16 2.90
C VAL A 234 0.50 18.09 4.08
N TYR A 235 0.22 17.53 5.27
CA TYR A 235 0.03 18.31 6.48
C TYR A 235 1.29 19.09 6.89
N ALA A 236 2.42 18.39 7.03
CA ALA A 236 3.67 18.97 7.51
C ALA A 236 4.19 20.05 6.55
N VAL A 237 4.13 19.80 5.24
CA VAL A 237 4.60 20.77 4.24
C VAL A 237 3.67 21.97 4.10
N ASP A 238 2.34 21.77 4.10
CA ASP A 238 1.37 22.87 3.95
C ASP A 238 1.25 23.75 5.21
N ARG A 239 1.36 23.16 6.41
CA ARG A 239 1.05 23.83 7.67
C ARG A 239 2.24 24.14 8.56
N GLU A 240 3.29 23.31 8.54
CA GLU A 240 4.37 23.44 9.52
C GLU A 240 5.62 24.09 8.95
N TYR A 241 6.11 23.61 7.80
CA TYR A 241 7.49 23.90 7.42
C TYR A 241 7.66 25.05 6.43
N PHE A 242 6.78 25.19 5.44
CA PHE A 242 7.07 26.06 4.30
C PHE A 242 6.15 27.28 4.18
N SER A 243 5.31 27.58 5.17
CA SER A 243 4.42 28.76 5.18
C SER A 243 3.63 28.94 3.86
N LYS A 244 3.22 27.83 3.23
CA LYS A 244 2.58 27.76 1.90
C LYS A 244 3.42 28.22 0.70
N ARG A 245 4.71 28.53 0.88
CA ARG A 245 5.64 28.96 -0.17
C ARG A 245 6.41 27.77 -0.75
N TRP A 246 5.69 26.81 -1.31
CA TRP A 246 6.29 25.68 -2.01
C TRP A 246 5.66 25.52 -3.39
N SER A 247 6.47 25.07 -4.35
CA SER A 247 6.04 24.84 -5.74
C SER A 247 5.30 23.49 -5.84
N VAL A 248 5.99 22.40 -5.51
CA VAL A 248 5.50 21.02 -5.51
C VAL A 248 6.14 20.18 -4.39
N ILE A 249 5.55 19.03 -4.10
CA ILE A 249 6.11 18.01 -3.20
C ILE A 249 6.38 16.73 -3.99
N ARG A 250 7.57 16.18 -3.90
CA ARG A 250 7.94 14.90 -4.51
C ARG A 250 7.96 13.78 -3.46
N THR A 251 7.32 12.67 -3.78
CA THR A 251 7.19 11.49 -2.90
C THR A 251 7.51 10.17 -3.61
N SER A 252 7.79 10.21 -4.92
CA SER A 252 8.28 9.08 -5.70
C SER A 252 9.13 9.55 -6.90
N VAL A 253 9.35 8.68 -7.89
CA VAL A 253 10.22 8.88 -9.05
C VAL A 253 9.45 9.12 -10.35
N GLY A 254 10.12 9.71 -11.34
CA GLY A 254 9.48 10.10 -12.61
C GLY A 254 8.38 11.13 -12.37
N LEU A 255 7.21 10.94 -13.01
CA LEU A 255 6.01 11.77 -12.80
C LEU A 255 5.16 11.35 -11.59
N ASN A 256 5.53 10.26 -10.94
CA ASN A 256 4.74 9.64 -9.89
C ASN A 256 5.01 10.30 -8.54
N GLY A 257 3.96 10.46 -7.74
CA GLY A 257 4.07 11.00 -6.39
C GLY A 257 4.41 12.48 -6.36
N ILE A 258 4.18 13.22 -7.45
CA ILE A 258 4.27 14.68 -7.48
C ILE A 258 2.95 15.27 -7.00
N ILE A 259 3.00 16.01 -5.90
CA ILE A 259 1.84 16.68 -5.31
C ILE A 259 1.93 18.17 -5.61
N VAL A 260 0.90 18.70 -6.26
CA VAL A 260 0.80 20.11 -6.64
C VAL A 260 -0.48 20.73 -6.06
N ARG A 261 -0.46 22.05 -5.83
CA ARG A 261 -1.71 22.77 -5.53
C ARG A 261 -2.57 22.88 -6.78
N CYS A 262 -3.89 22.80 -6.60
CA CYS A 262 -4.85 22.98 -7.69
C CYS A 262 -4.61 24.25 -8.52
N GLN A 263 -4.28 25.36 -7.86
CA GLN A 263 -4.02 26.65 -8.52
C GLN A 263 -2.81 26.62 -9.46
N HIS A 264 -1.89 25.65 -9.34
CA HIS A 264 -0.69 25.53 -10.17
C HIS A 264 -0.91 24.70 -11.44
N LEU A 265 -1.96 23.85 -11.53
CA LEU A 265 -2.14 22.99 -12.70
C LEU A 265 -2.23 23.75 -14.04
N PRO A 266 -2.98 24.88 -14.17
CA PRO A 266 -3.11 25.56 -15.46
C PRO A 266 -1.79 26.11 -16.00
N ILE A 267 -0.93 26.65 -15.12
CA ILE A 267 0.38 27.14 -15.57
C ILE A 267 1.29 25.97 -15.95
N ILE A 268 1.28 24.88 -15.17
CA ILE A 268 2.11 23.71 -15.42
C ILE A 268 1.72 23.10 -16.77
N ALA A 269 0.41 22.93 -17.01
CA ALA A 269 -0.11 22.46 -18.28
C ALA A 269 0.32 23.36 -19.45
N ARG A 270 0.28 24.69 -19.26
CA ARG A 270 0.73 25.65 -20.28
C ARG A 270 2.23 25.53 -20.57
N GLU A 271 3.07 25.43 -19.54
CA GLU A 271 4.53 25.29 -19.73
C GLU A 271 4.87 23.98 -20.44
N VAL A 272 4.22 22.86 -20.07
CA VAL A 272 4.40 21.58 -20.76
C VAL A 272 3.94 21.69 -22.22
N GLN A 273 2.79 22.32 -22.46
CA GLN A 273 2.25 22.49 -23.81
C GLN A 273 3.17 23.36 -24.69
N GLN A 274 3.71 24.46 -24.17
CA GLN A 274 4.57 25.36 -24.92
C GLN A 274 5.94 24.74 -25.24
N ASN A 275 6.38 23.78 -24.44
CA ASN A 275 7.70 23.16 -24.55
C ASN A 275 7.63 21.66 -24.88
N TYR A 276 6.48 21.15 -25.37
CA TYR A 276 6.24 19.72 -25.52
C TYR A 276 7.20 19.00 -26.48
N THR A 277 7.93 19.73 -27.33
CA THR A 277 8.96 19.18 -28.23
C THR A 277 10.38 19.24 -27.67
N MET A 278 10.58 19.89 -26.51
CA MET A 278 11.90 20.15 -25.94
C MET A 278 12.43 18.92 -25.21
N TYR A 279 11.70 18.45 -24.20
CA TYR A 279 12.15 17.41 -23.26
C TYR A 279 11.01 16.44 -22.94
N PRO A 280 11.31 15.21 -22.49
CA PRO A 280 10.29 14.32 -21.97
C PRO A 280 9.56 14.96 -20.78
N ALA A 281 8.31 14.56 -20.53
CA ALA A 281 7.42 15.24 -19.60
C ALA A 281 8.02 15.38 -18.19
N ASP A 282 8.69 14.34 -17.71
CA ASP A 282 9.38 14.32 -16.40
C ASP A 282 10.48 15.38 -16.32
N SER A 283 11.33 15.47 -17.34
CA SER A 283 12.44 16.40 -17.43
C SER A 283 11.96 17.84 -17.63
N LEU A 284 10.91 18.02 -18.44
CA LEU A 284 10.32 19.34 -18.67
C LEU A 284 9.66 19.88 -17.40
N LEU A 285 8.92 19.02 -16.70
CA LEU A 285 8.28 19.39 -15.45
C LEU A 285 9.30 19.63 -14.34
N SER A 286 10.41 18.88 -14.32
CA SER A 286 11.58 19.13 -13.47
C SER A 286 12.00 20.59 -13.49
N GLU A 287 12.30 21.11 -14.68
CA GLU A 287 12.74 22.50 -14.88
C GLU A 287 11.66 23.54 -14.47
N VAL A 288 10.37 23.19 -14.56
CA VAL A 288 9.27 24.07 -14.13
C VAL A 288 9.20 24.16 -12.61
N TRP A 289 9.12 23.03 -11.90
CA TRP A 289 8.87 23.05 -10.46
C TRP A 289 10.12 23.28 -9.60
N THR A 290 11.32 23.03 -10.13
CA THR A 290 12.58 23.45 -9.49
C THR A 290 12.92 24.92 -9.80
N MET A 291 12.08 25.59 -10.59
CA MET A 291 12.21 27.01 -10.95
C MET A 291 13.53 27.34 -11.67
N HIS A 292 14.04 26.42 -12.50
CA HIS A 292 15.24 26.69 -13.30
C HIS A 292 15.04 27.81 -14.34
N HIS A 293 13.80 28.06 -14.74
CA HIS A 293 13.44 29.16 -15.63
C HIS A 293 12.89 30.37 -14.86
N GLN A 294 13.34 31.58 -15.23
CA GLN A 294 12.88 32.84 -14.64
C GLN A 294 11.35 32.94 -14.58
N ARG A 295 10.65 32.50 -15.63
CA ARG A 295 9.18 32.53 -15.68
C ARG A 295 8.53 31.66 -14.59
N SER A 296 9.12 30.52 -14.28
CA SER A 296 8.65 29.63 -13.22
C SER A 296 8.91 30.24 -11.85
N GLU A 297 10.07 30.86 -11.64
CA GLU A 297 10.36 31.63 -10.42
C GLU A 297 9.40 32.83 -10.25
N GLU A 298 9.11 33.57 -11.32
CA GLU A 298 8.14 34.67 -11.32
C GLU A 298 6.73 34.19 -10.95
N TYR A 299 6.35 33.00 -11.42
CA TYR A 299 5.04 32.42 -11.14
C TYR A 299 4.91 31.91 -9.69
N PHE A 300 5.82 31.03 -9.27
CA PHE A 300 5.76 30.46 -7.91
C PHE A 300 6.14 31.51 -6.84
N GLY A 301 6.80 32.58 -7.26
CA GLY A 301 7.31 33.64 -6.42
C GLY A 301 8.72 33.33 -5.93
N LYS A 302 9.56 34.36 -5.89
CA LYS A 302 10.93 34.26 -5.37
C LYS A 302 10.94 33.60 -3.99
N GLY A 303 11.76 32.56 -3.81
CA GLY A 303 11.86 31.82 -2.55
C GLY A 303 10.73 30.82 -2.30
N ALA A 304 9.93 30.46 -3.33
CA ALA A 304 9.20 29.21 -3.28
C ALA A 304 10.17 28.03 -3.28
N THR A 305 9.77 26.93 -2.66
CA THR A 305 10.63 25.77 -2.44
C THR A 305 10.08 24.52 -3.14
N PHE A 306 10.95 23.79 -3.85
CA PHE A 306 10.68 22.41 -4.25
C PHE A 306 10.97 21.50 -3.06
N VAL A 307 10.01 20.66 -2.67
CA VAL A 307 10.15 19.82 -1.46
C VAL A 307 10.23 18.35 -1.84
N THR A 308 11.28 17.64 -1.44
CA THR A 308 11.38 16.18 -1.61
C THR A 308 11.19 15.50 -0.27
N TYR A 309 10.21 14.60 -0.17
CA TYR A 309 10.12 13.68 0.94
C TYR A 309 11.25 12.65 0.86
N ARG A 310 11.83 12.28 2.00
CA ARG A 310 12.99 11.39 2.05
C ARG A 310 12.72 10.03 1.42
N HIS A 311 11.54 9.47 1.65
CA HIS A 311 11.24 8.08 1.33
C HIS A 311 10.34 7.96 0.09
N ASN A 312 10.64 6.99 -0.76
CA ASN A 312 9.81 6.61 -1.87
C ASN A 312 8.56 5.85 -1.38
N ILE A 313 7.36 6.36 -1.64
CA ILE A 313 6.11 5.74 -1.15
C ILE A 313 5.33 4.99 -2.24
N MET A 314 5.94 4.75 -3.40
CA MET A 314 5.30 4.06 -4.53
C MET A 314 6.30 3.11 -5.20
N ARG A 315 5.85 1.93 -5.60
CA ARG A 315 6.69 0.95 -6.29
C ARG A 315 6.31 0.87 -7.75
N HIS A 316 7.29 1.00 -8.63
CA HIS A 316 7.12 0.77 -10.05
C HIS A 316 6.88 -0.73 -10.31
N ILE A 317 5.82 -1.07 -11.03
CA ILE A 317 5.49 -2.45 -11.43
C ILE A 317 5.62 -2.67 -12.95
N GLY A 318 5.91 -1.61 -13.70
CA GLY A 318 6.02 -1.66 -15.15
C GLY A 318 7.30 -2.35 -15.61
N VAL A 319 7.16 -3.48 -16.31
CA VAL A 319 8.31 -4.18 -16.95
C VAL A 319 8.48 -3.81 -18.43
N SER A 320 7.45 -3.18 -19.01
CA SER A 320 7.42 -2.77 -20.42
C SER A 320 7.21 -1.27 -20.56
N SER A 321 8.17 -0.57 -21.16
CA SER A 321 8.01 0.82 -21.56
C SER A 321 7.28 0.90 -22.90
N THR A 322 6.38 1.87 -23.04
CA THR A 322 5.71 2.17 -24.32
C THR A 322 6.59 2.97 -25.28
N ILE A 323 7.67 3.58 -24.77
CA ILE A 323 8.53 4.50 -25.53
C ILE A 323 9.76 3.79 -26.07
N HIS A 324 10.25 2.79 -25.35
CA HIS A 324 11.44 2.03 -25.72
C HIS A 324 11.08 0.55 -25.84
N ASN A 325 11.26 -0.03 -27.03
CA ASN A 325 11.06 -1.46 -27.33
C ASN A 325 12.08 -2.39 -26.63
N GLY A 326 12.62 -1.99 -25.48
CA GLY A 326 13.55 -2.75 -24.65
C GLY A 326 12.98 -2.93 -23.26
N ARG A 327 13.31 -4.07 -22.63
CA ARG A 327 13.00 -4.28 -21.21
C ARG A 327 13.73 -3.24 -20.38
N SER A 328 13.04 -2.62 -19.43
CA SER A 328 13.59 -1.62 -18.50
C SER A 328 14.61 -2.17 -17.50
N ASN A 329 15.07 -3.42 -17.68
CA ASN A 329 15.86 -4.17 -16.70
C ASN A 329 17.14 -3.47 -16.22
N ASP A 330 17.66 -2.51 -16.97
CA ASP A 330 18.88 -1.78 -16.60
C ASP A 330 18.60 -0.58 -15.67
N ARG A 331 17.35 -0.13 -15.54
CA ARG A 331 17.00 0.96 -14.62
C ARG A 331 16.54 0.37 -13.30
N VAL A 332 17.31 0.65 -12.25
CA VAL A 332 16.88 0.35 -10.88
C VAL A 332 16.12 1.55 -10.33
N PHE A 333 14.84 1.33 -10.06
CA PHE A 333 14.00 2.30 -9.36
C PHE A 333 14.09 2.07 -7.85
N PRO A 334 13.98 3.13 -7.03
CA PRO A 334 13.84 2.94 -5.59
C PRO A 334 12.60 2.08 -5.32
N GLY A 335 12.77 1.09 -4.45
CA GLY A 335 11.70 0.27 -3.90
C GLY A 335 10.95 1.01 -2.80
N CYS A 336 10.12 0.27 -2.06
CA CYS A 336 9.32 0.89 -1.01
C CYS A 336 10.18 1.42 0.14
N TYR A 337 9.97 2.69 0.45
CA TYR A 337 10.65 3.49 1.45
C TYR A 337 12.14 3.72 1.24
N ASP A 338 12.66 3.33 0.08
CA ASP A 338 14.00 3.68 -0.33
C ASP A 338 14.19 5.20 -0.35
N PRO A 339 15.39 5.70 -0.01
CA PRO A 339 15.64 7.12 -0.05
C PRO A 339 15.56 7.64 -1.49
N LEU A 340 14.89 8.77 -1.71
CA LEU A 340 14.77 9.42 -3.01
C LEU A 340 16.03 10.19 -3.40
N THR A 341 17.19 9.54 -3.35
CA THR A 341 18.52 10.15 -3.60
C THR A 341 19.05 9.87 -5.00
N SER A 342 18.37 9.01 -5.76
CA SER A 342 18.79 8.53 -7.08
C SER A 342 17.60 8.44 -8.03
N SER A 343 17.88 8.24 -9.33
CA SER A 343 16.87 8.19 -10.39
C SER A 343 16.03 9.47 -10.53
N LEU A 344 16.60 10.61 -10.11
CA LEU A 344 16.05 11.97 -10.11
C LEU A 344 17.13 12.96 -10.53
N ASP A 345 16.75 14.15 -11.01
CA ASP A 345 17.70 15.27 -11.13
C ASP A 345 18.23 15.63 -9.72
N TRP A 346 19.46 16.11 -9.64
CA TRP A 346 20.08 16.55 -8.38
C TRP A 346 19.19 17.53 -7.59
N ASN A 347 18.49 18.43 -8.29
CA ASN A 347 17.61 19.42 -7.63
C ASN A 347 16.26 18.83 -7.18
N GLU A 348 15.95 17.61 -7.59
CA GLU A 348 14.74 16.89 -7.20
C GLU A 348 15.01 15.80 -6.16
N ALA A 349 16.27 15.33 -6.08
CA ALA A 349 16.68 14.30 -5.14
C ALA A 349 16.70 14.82 -3.70
N PHE A 350 16.39 13.93 -2.76
CA PHE A 350 16.60 14.17 -1.34
C PHE A 350 18.10 14.35 -1.08
N GLN A 351 18.48 15.49 -0.51
CA GLN A 351 19.87 15.81 -0.19
C GLN A 351 20.21 15.17 1.16
N LEU A 352 20.75 13.94 1.14
CA LEU A 352 21.15 13.26 2.38
C LEU A 352 22.20 14.05 3.16
N GLU A 353 23.18 14.61 2.44
CA GLU A 353 24.23 15.43 3.04
C GLU A 353 23.64 16.74 3.57
N GLY A 354 23.74 16.95 4.88
CA GLY A 354 23.21 18.13 5.57
C GLY A 354 21.75 18.02 6.02
N CYS A 355 21.00 17.03 5.54
CA CYS A 355 19.63 16.73 5.98
C CYS A 355 19.51 15.34 6.62
N GLU A 356 20.59 14.87 7.27
CA GLU A 356 20.59 13.60 7.98
C GLU A 356 19.52 13.59 9.09
N GLY A 357 18.66 12.56 9.06
CA GLY A 357 17.58 12.43 10.04
C GLY A 357 16.39 13.38 9.81
N LYS A 358 16.37 14.14 8.71
CA LYS A 358 15.24 14.97 8.31
C LYS A 358 14.32 14.20 7.36
N GLU A 359 13.06 14.60 7.33
CA GLU A 359 12.03 13.99 6.46
C GLU A 359 11.93 14.68 5.10
N PHE A 360 12.34 15.94 5.02
CA PHE A 360 12.21 16.77 3.82
C PHE A 360 13.53 17.44 3.47
N THR A 361 13.78 17.61 2.17
CA THR A 361 14.76 18.57 1.65
C THR A 361 14.03 19.66 0.86
N PRO A 362 14.51 20.92 0.87
CA PRO A 362 15.57 21.44 1.72
C PRO A 362 15.16 21.44 3.20
N CYS A 363 16.11 21.18 4.09
CA CYS A 363 15.85 20.96 5.52
C CYS A 363 16.13 22.16 6.41
N ASP A 364 16.63 23.26 5.85
CA ASP A 364 16.89 24.53 6.53
C ASP A 364 15.61 25.24 6.99
N HIS A 365 14.52 25.09 6.24
CA HIS A 365 13.19 25.61 6.59
C HIS A 365 12.48 24.77 7.67
N VAL A 366 13.00 23.57 7.95
CA VAL A 366 12.49 22.69 8.99
C VAL A 366 13.08 23.15 10.33
N ASN A 367 12.67 24.34 10.77
CA ASN A 367 12.91 24.84 12.12
C ASN A 367 12.12 23.96 13.09
N MET A 368 12.67 22.78 13.39
CA MET A 368 12.22 21.93 14.49
C MET A 368 12.53 22.64 15.80
N GLY A 369 11.76 23.67 16.12
CA GLY A 369 11.44 24.01 17.50
C GLY A 369 10.58 22.89 18.06
N SER A 370 11.18 21.70 18.24
CA SER A 370 10.93 20.72 19.30
C SER A 370 9.50 20.27 19.62
N SER A 371 8.43 20.79 19.04
CA SER A 371 7.10 20.68 19.64
C SER A 371 6.35 19.41 19.24
N ILE A 372 6.49 18.92 18.01
CA ILE A 372 5.80 17.69 17.58
C ILE A 372 6.72 16.48 17.63
N ILE A 373 8.04 16.66 17.50
CA ILE A 373 9.00 15.58 17.73
C ILE A 373 9.32 15.40 19.24
N GLN A 374 9.20 16.41 20.10
CA GLN A 374 9.36 16.21 21.57
C GLN A 374 8.04 16.07 22.35
N SER A 375 6.86 16.49 21.85
CA SER A 375 5.60 15.97 22.44
C SER A 375 5.36 14.49 22.07
N VAL A 376 6.14 13.98 21.11
CA VAL A 376 6.39 12.57 20.83
C VAL A 376 7.76 12.20 21.42
N ASN A 377 7.94 12.42 22.72
CA ASN A 377 9.18 12.02 23.41
C ASN A 377 9.35 10.49 23.34
N GLY A 378 10.15 10.04 22.37
CA GLY A 378 10.81 8.74 22.43
C GLY A 378 11.03 7.97 21.13
N ASN A 379 11.29 8.59 19.96
CA ASN A 379 12.40 8.19 19.07
C ASN A 379 12.31 8.84 17.66
N PRO A 380 13.42 9.36 17.10
CA PRO A 380 13.57 9.64 15.66
C PRO A 380 13.44 8.40 14.76
N GLU A 381 13.26 7.21 15.34
CA GLU A 381 12.93 5.95 14.65
C GLU A 381 11.54 5.94 14.03
N HIS A 382 10.69 6.96 14.21
CA HIS A 382 9.27 6.86 13.85
C HIS A 382 8.95 6.60 12.36
N ASP A 383 9.82 6.99 11.42
CA ASP A 383 9.63 6.68 9.99
C ASP A 383 10.04 5.24 9.63
N ALA A 384 11.10 4.71 10.26
CA ALA A 384 11.38 3.28 10.23
C ALA A 384 10.32 2.49 11.01
N ASN A 385 9.78 3.06 12.08
CA ASN A 385 8.76 2.44 12.91
C ASN A 385 7.39 2.39 12.23
N TYR A 386 7.11 3.21 11.20
CA TYR A 386 5.87 3.05 10.43
C TYR A 386 5.95 1.82 9.52
N VAL A 387 7.11 1.60 8.89
CA VAL A 387 7.46 0.34 8.20
C VAL A 387 7.44 -0.84 9.18
N MET A 388 7.76 -0.62 10.47
CA MET A 388 7.72 -1.66 11.52
C MET A 388 6.43 -1.71 12.33
N SER A 389 5.43 -0.84 12.12
CA SER A 389 4.29 -0.77 13.06
C SER A 389 3.34 -1.97 12.93
N ASP A 390 3.46 -2.66 11.79
CA ASP A 390 2.84 -3.95 11.47
C ASP A 390 3.82 -5.12 11.58
N ALA A 391 5.12 -4.85 11.76
CA ALA A 391 6.05 -5.92 12.10
C ALA A 391 5.67 -6.40 13.51
N PRO A 392 5.26 -7.67 13.68
CA PRO A 392 4.96 -8.20 15.00
C PRO A 392 6.13 -7.88 15.93
N ALA A 393 5.83 -7.41 17.15
CA ALA A 393 6.81 -7.12 18.19
C ALA A 393 7.66 -8.37 18.45
N ARG A 394 8.73 -8.49 17.70
CA ARG A 394 9.65 -9.61 17.67
C ARG A 394 10.96 -9.10 18.21
N ASP A 395 11.63 -9.93 19.00
CA ASP A 395 12.94 -9.59 19.52
C ASP A 395 13.95 -9.60 18.36
N ILE A 396 14.24 -8.42 17.83
CA ILE A 396 15.25 -8.22 16.80
C ILE A 396 16.58 -7.91 17.49
N LYS A 397 17.58 -8.73 17.17
CA LYS A 397 18.97 -8.53 17.54
C LYS A 397 19.76 -8.16 16.29
N ILE A 398 20.45 -7.03 16.31
CA ILE A 398 21.39 -6.67 15.25
C ILE A 398 22.75 -7.27 15.59
N VAL A 399 23.37 -7.97 14.65
CA VAL A 399 24.67 -8.61 14.84
C VAL A 399 25.61 -8.26 13.68
N SER A 400 26.90 -8.16 13.97
CA SER A 400 27.93 -8.13 12.94
C SER A 400 28.27 -9.56 12.50
N GLY A 401 28.36 -9.76 11.20
CA GLY A 401 28.96 -10.95 10.61
C GLY A 401 30.48 -10.97 10.78
N TYR A 402 31.10 -12.07 10.39
CA TYR A 402 32.53 -12.11 10.07
C TYR A 402 32.78 -11.66 8.63
N ALA A 403 34.05 -11.43 8.28
CA ALA A 403 34.43 -11.23 6.89
C ALA A 403 34.03 -12.48 6.07
N ASP A 404 33.44 -12.25 4.90
CA ASP A 404 32.89 -13.27 4.01
C ASP A 404 31.75 -14.10 4.63
N GLU A 405 31.09 -13.61 5.67
CA GLU A 405 29.90 -14.24 6.26
C GLU A 405 28.61 -13.59 5.72
N ASP A 406 27.62 -14.41 5.36
CA ASP A 406 26.27 -13.93 5.05
C ASP A 406 25.39 -13.77 6.30
N CYS A 407 24.25 -13.08 6.17
CA CYS A 407 23.41 -12.81 7.33
C CYS A 407 22.66 -14.04 7.85
N ASN A 408 22.43 -15.05 7.01
CA ASN A 408 21.86 -16.32 7.48
C ASN A 408 22.82 -17.02 8.46
N SER A 409 24.10 -17.07 8.13
CA SER A 409 25.15 -17.66 8.95
C SER A 409 25.39 -16.85 10.23
N ALA A 410 25.51 -15.52 10.11
CA ALA A 410 25.70 -14.63 11.25
C ALA A 410 24.55 -14.74 12.26
N CYS A 411 23.29 -14.75 11.80
CA CYS A 411 22.14 -14.93 12.69
C CYS A 411 22.06 -16.32 13.32
N SER A 412 22.42 -17.36 12.56
CA SER A 412 22.40 -18.75 13.05
C SER A 412 23.37 -18.97 14.21
N ARG A 413 24.53 -18.30 14.23
CA ARG A 413 25.46 -18.32 15.39
C ARG A 413 24.83 -17.83 16.69
N HIS A 414 23.76 -17.05 16.59
CA HIS A 414 23.02 -16.50 17.73
C HIS A 414 21.68 -17.20 17.98
N SER A 415 21.45 -18.39 17.39
CA SER A 415 20.17 -19.10 17.47
C SER A 415 18.97 -18.28 16.94
N SER A 416 19.24 -17.38 16.00
CA SER A 416 18.27 -16.48 15.39
C SER A 416 18.14 -16.75 13.89
N THR A 417 17.11 -16.18 13.26
CA THR A 417 16.93 -16.17 11.79
C THR A 417 17.10 -14.77 11.25
N CYS A 418 17.64 -14.63 10.04
CA CYS A 418 17.75 -13.32 9.42
C CYS A 418 16.36 -12.71 9.17
N ALA A 419 16.16 -11.50 9.68
CA ALA A 419 14.92 -10.74 9.60
C ALA A 419 14.99 -9.78 8.40
N ARG A 420 14.82 -10.29 7.18
CA ARG A 420 15.03 -9.51 5.94
C ARG A 420 14.29 -8.16 5.94
N TYR A 421 13.07 -8.11 6.48
CA TYR A 421 12.25 -6.90 6.55
C TYR A 421 12.86 -5.78 7.41
N MET A 422 13.89 -6.07 8.22
CA MET A 422 14.59 -5.10 9.07
C MET A 422 15.80 -4.48 8.40
N PHE A 423 16.19 -4.92 7.21
CA PHE A 423 17.30 -4.31 6.48
C PHE A 423 17.14 -2.79 6.28
N PRO A 424 15.96 -2.24 5.87
CA PRO A 424 15.73 -0.79 5.79
C PRO A 424 16.12 -0.02 7.06
N VAL A 425 15.89 -0.62 8.23
CA VAL A 425 16.12 -0.01 9.54
C VAL A 425 17.61 0.06 9.87
N ILE A 426 18.33 -1.02 9.59
CA ILE A 426 19.76 -1.14 9.92
C ILE A 426 20.66 -0.58 8.82
N ASN A 427 20.13 -0.39 7.62
CA ASN A 427 20.83 0.16 6.45
C ASN A 427 20.89 1.69 6.49
N ARG A 428 21.33 2.23 7.63
CA ARG A 428 21.49 3.66 7.89
C ARG A 428 22.86 3.93 8.49
N CYS A 429 23.48 5.03 8.09
CA CYS A 429 24.84 5.37 8.52
C CYS A 429 24.96 5.53 10.04
N ASP A 430 23.99 6.19 10.67
CA ASP A 430 23.93 6.36 12.12
C ASP A 430 23.87 5.02 12.85
N VAL A 431 23.07 4.06 12.35
CA VAL A 431 23.01 2.70 12.91
C VAL A 431 24.31 1.95 12.68
N MET A 432 24.87 1.96 11.47
CA MET A 432 26.11 1.25 11.18
C MET A 432 27.28 1.75 12.04
N LYS A 433 27.35 3.06 12.31
CA LYS A 433 28.36 3.67 13.19
C LYS A 433 28.27 3.22 14.65
N LEU A 434 27.14 2.63 15.08
CA LEU A 434 27.03 2.01 16.40
C LEU A 434 27.78 0.66 16.48
N TYR A 435 28.01 0.00 15.35
CA TYR A 435 28.62 -1.33 15.27
C TYR A 435 30.02 -1.33 14.66
N PHE A 436 30.36 -0.30 13.87
CA PHE A 436 31.63 -0.18 13.17
C PHE A 436 32.22 1.23 13.29
N ASP A 437 33.56 1.34 13.34
CA ASP A 437 34.27 2.63 13.33
C ASP A 437 34.45 3.17 11.91
N CYS A 438 33.35 3.33 11.16
CA CYS A 438 33.44 3.89 9.82
C CYS A 438 33.64 5.41 9.84
N LYS A 439 34.69 5.86 9.14
CA LYS A 439 34.99 7.28 8.94
C LYS A 439 34.06 7.90 7.90
N VAL A 440 33.71 7.13 6.88
CA VAL A 440 32.81 7.57 5.80
C VAL A 440 31.64 6.60 5.68
N CYS A 441 30.46 7.14 5.41
CA CYS A 441 29.32 6.35 4.95
C CYS A 441 29.05 6.73 3.50
N ALA A 442 28.91 5.72 2.64
CA ALA A 442 28.59 5.94 1.25
C ALA A 442 27.46 4.99 0.83
N PRO A 443 26.50 5.45 0.02
CA PRO A 443 25.64 4.50 -0.68
C PRO A 443 26.50 3.63 -1.59
N HIS A 444 26.17 2.35 -1.69
CA HIS A 444 26.80 1.43 -2.62
C HIS A 444 26.53 1.95 -4.04
N GLU A 445 27.60 2.38 -4.73
CA GLU A 445 27.47 3.08 -6.00
C GLU A 445 26.73 2.22 -7.04
N PHE A 446 25.81 2.85 -7.77
CA PHE A 446 24.97 2.22 -8.79
C PHE A 446 25.75 1.45 -9.87
N PHE A 447 27.04 1.73 -10.04
CA PHE A 447 27.87 1.11 -11.07
C PHE A 447 28.23 -0.35 -10.79
N TYR A 448 27.95 -0.86 -9.58
CA TYR A 448 28.11 -2.28 -9.26
C TYR A 448 26.82 -2.89 -8.70
N PRO A 449 25.74 -3.02 -9.52
CA PRO A 449 24.46 -3.62 -9.12
C PRO A 449 24.56 -5.00 -8.46
N PRO A 450 25.46 -5.93 -8.87
CA PRO A 450 25.47 -7.27 -8.29
C PRO A 450 25.96 -7.31 -6.84
N GLU A 451 26.23 -6.18 -6.21
CA GLU A 451 26.72 -6.13 -4.84
C GLU A 451 25.77 -5.42 -3.85
N GLN A 452 24.79 -4.66 -4.33
CA GLN A 452 23.89 -3.89 -3.48
C GLN A 452 23.02 -4.79 -2.57
N HIS A 453 22.69 -5.99 -3.04
CA HIS A 453 21.97 -6.99 -2.24
C HIS A 453 22.72 -7.46 -0.97
N ARG A 454 24.02 -7.14 -0.84
CA ARG A 454 24.89 -7.54 0.26
C ARG A 454 25.10 -6.43 1.29
N SER A 455 24.62 -5.21 1.04
CA SER A 455 24.59 -4.15 2.04
C SER A 455 23.57 -4.48 3.15
N PRO A 456 23.66 -3.84 4.34
CA PRO A 456 24.74 -2.95 4.79
C PRO A 456 26.05 -3.70 5.08
N VAL A 457 27.18 -3.15 4.64
CA VAL A 457 28.51 -3.76 4.78
C VAL A 457 29.57 -2.76 5.22
N TYR A 458 30.43 -3.15 6.15
CA TYR A 458 31.61 -2.39 6.56
C TYR A 458 32.86 -2.95 5.88
N LYS A 459 33.61 -2.07 5.21
CA LYS A 459 34.90 -2.38 4.59
C LYS A 459 36.03 -1.87 5.46
N GLN A 460 36.57 -2.76 6.30
CA GLN A 460 37.58 -2.41 7.29
C GLN A 460 38.85 -1.77 6.67
N TRP A 461 39.33 -2.24 5.53
CA TRP A 461 40.54 -1.66 4.89
C TRP A 461 40.32 -0.25 4.30
N GLN A 462 39.07 0.18 4.19
CA GLN A 462 38.67 1.48 3.65
C GLN A 462 38.09 2.40 4.73
N ASP A 463 37.78 1.87 5.91
CA ASP A 463 37.00 2.54 6.94
C ASP A 463 35.67 3.12 6.42
N VAL A 464 35.03 2.44 5.47
CA VAL A 464 33.75 2.87 4.88
C VAL A 464 32.61 1.91 5.25
N CYS A 465 31.49 2.50 5.69
CA CYS A 465 30.19 1.83 5.80
C CYS A 465 29.41 2.01 4.49
N TRP A 466 29.14 0.94 3.77
CA TRP A 466 28.30 0.95 2.57
C TRP A 466 26.85 0.61 2.91
N THR A 467 25.95 1.51 2.53
CA THR A 467 24.50 1.31 2.61
C THR A 467 23.92 0.97 1.25
N SER A 468 22.85 0.19 1.17
CA SER A 468 22.07 0.08 -0.07
C SER A 468 21.17 1.31 -0.24
N ASN A 469 20.92 1.74 -1.48
CA ASN A 469 19.81 2.65 -1.77
C ASN A 469 18.58 1.91 -2.32
N ILE A 470 18.67 0.58 -2.43
CA ILE A 470 17.60 -0.29 -2.90
C ILE A 470 17.34 -1.37 -1.86
N TYR A 471 16.29 -1.18 -1.08
CA TYR A 471 15.93 -2.00 0.06
C TYR A 471 15.41 -3.37 -0.36
N ASP A 472 14.68 -3.42 -1.47
CA ASP A 472 14.11 -4.65 -2.03
C ASP A 472 15.19 -5.64 -2.47
N GLU A 473 16.39 -5.14 -2.81
CA GLU A 473 17.52 -5.99 -3.20
C GLU A 473 18.25 -6.60 -2.01
N MET A 474 18.16 -6.04 -0.80
CA MET A 474 18.86 -6.57 0.35
C MET A 474 18.38 -7.98 0.70
N LYS A 475 19.33 -8.93 0.74
CA LYS A 475 19.08 -10.36 0.96
C LYS A 475 19.86 -10.85 2.17
N CYS A 476 19.33 -11.89 2.80
CA CYS A 476 20.01 -12.56 3.90
C CYS A 476 21.21 -13.38 3.40
N GLU A 477 21.09 -13.92 2.20
CA GLU A 477 22.14 -14.66 1.49
C GLU A 477 23.19 -13.70 0.92
N GLY A 478 24.36 -14.27 0.62
CA GLY A 478 25.46 -13.57 -0.05
C GLY A 478 26.43 -12.97 0.96
N SER A 479 27.68 -13.44 0.89
CA SER A 479 28.80 -12.85 1.59
C SER A 479 29.41 -11.73 0.75
N TYR A 480 30.12 -10.81 1.41
CA TYR A 480 30.80 -9.70 0.75
C TYR A 480 32.31 -9.85 0.88
N GLY A 481 32.94 -10.82 0.21
CA GLY A 481 34.41 -10.96 0.19
C GLY A 481 35.05 -10.68 1.55
N ALA A 482 35.96 -9.70 1.65
CA ALA A 482 36.57 -9.36 2.94
C ALA A 482 35.78 -8.30 3.78
N GLY A 483 34.60 -7.85 3.35
CA GLY A 483 33.73 -6.94 4.10
C GLY A 483 32.86 -7.65 5.14
N ILE A 484 32.44 -6.90 6.17
CA ILE A 484 31.66 -7.38 7.31
C ILE A 484 30.22 -6.89 7.19
N ARG A 485 29.25 -7.80 7.07
CA ARG A 485 27.82 -7.42 6.97
C ARG A 485 27.24 -7.08 8.35
N LEU A 486 26.31 -6.11 8.39
CA LEU A 486 25.43 -5.90 9.55
C LEU A 486 24.10 -6.62 9.28
N CYS A 487 23.71 -7.48 10.19
CA CYS A 487 22.63 -8.44 9.96
C CYS A 487 21.54 -8.28 11.02
N PRO A 488 20.27 -8.11 10.61
CA PRO A 488 19.17 -8.08 11.55
C PRO A 488 18.68 -9.51 11.78
N CYS A 489 18.65 -9.94 13.04
CA CYS A 489 18.37 -11.32 13.41
C CYS A 489 17.15 -11.37 14.34
N GLU A 490 16.10 -12.04 13.90
CA GLU A 490 14.93 -12.35 14.72
C GLU A 490 15.24 -13.55 15.62
N ILE A 491 15.14 -13.36 16.94
CA ILE A 491 15.26 -14.45 17.90
C ILE A 491 14.09 -15.41 17.65
N LYS A 492 14.39 -16.67 17.32
CA LYS A 492 13.35 -17.71 17.33
C LYS A 492 12.82 -17.75 18.75
N ALA A 493 11.56 -17.34 18.96
CA ALA A 493 10.90 -17.52 20.24
C ALA A 493 11.20 -18.96 20.66
N SER A 494 11.98 -19.13 21.74
CA SER A 494 12.38 -20.46 22.17
C SER A 494 11.09 -21.21 22.31
N SER A 495 10.93 -22.32 21.60
CA SER A 495 9.76 -23.17 21.71
C SER A 495 9.79 -23.91 23.05
N SER A 496 10.04 -23.21 24.15
CA SER A 496 9.68 -23.56 25.51
C SER A 496 8.16 -23.45 25.69
N THR A 497 7.41 -23.93 24.69
CA THR A 497 6.01 -24.27 24.86
C THR A 497 6.01 -25.67 25.47
N TYR A 498 5.69 -25.73 26.76
CA TYR A 498 4.73 -26.73 27.20
C TYR A 498 3.69 -26.87 26.09
N LYS A 499 3.52 -28.08 25.53
CA LYS A 499 2.47 -28.37 24.54
C LYS A 499 1.11 -28.06 25.17
N LEU A 500 0.68 -26.80 25.13
CA LEU A 500 -0.74 -26.49 25.08
C LEU A 500 -1.13 -26.75 23.63
N ILE A 501 -1.79 -27.89 23.43
CA ILE A 501 -2.44 -28.24 22.18
C ILE A 501 -3.29 -27.03 21.78
N PRO A 502 -3.07 -26.41 20.62
CA PRO A 502 -3.90 -25.30 20.19
C PRO A 502 -5.26 -25.89 19.81
N PHE A 503 -6.17 -25.92 20.77
CA PHE A 503 -7.59 -26.06 20.52
C PHE A 503 -8.11 -24.69 20.03
N GLU A 504 -7.61 -24.21 18.90
CA GLU A 504 -8.25 -23.13 18.14
C GLU A 504 -9.30 -23.73 17.21
N VAL A 505 -10.20 -24.53 17.78
CA VAL A 505 -11.56 -24.53 17.28
C VAL A 505 -12.25 -23.49 18.14
N SER A 506 -12.44 -22.28 17.59
CA SER A 506 -13.33 -21.29 18.19
C SER A 506 -14.54 -22.03 18.76
N PHE A 507 -14.87 -21.82 20.04
CA PHE A 507 -16.00 -22.47 20.70
C PHE A 507 -17.28 -22.40 19.85
N HIS A 508 -17.42 -21.30 19.08
CA HIS A 508 -18.47 -21.13 18.10
C HIS A 508 -18.46 -22.21 17.00
N ASN A 509 -17.29 -22.53 16.43
CA ASN A 509 -17.12 -23.58 15.42
C ASN A 509 -17.41 -24.98 15.98
N LEU A 510 -17.06 -25.27 17.23
CA LEU A 510 -17.37 -26.55 17.87
C LEU A 510 -18.88 -26.69 18.11
N VAL A 511 -19.54 -25.63 18.58
CA VAL A 511 -21.00 -25.58 18.75
C VAL A 511 -21.70 -25.73 17.40
N VAL A 512 -21.24 -25.04 16.36
CA VAL A 512 -21.81 -25.14 14.99
C VAL A 512 -21.62 -26.56 14.42
N LEU A 513 -20.46 -27.18 14.62
CA LEU A 513 -20.21 -28.56 14.18
C LEU A 513 -21.10 -29.58 14.91
N LEU A 514 -21.24 -29.44 16.23
CA LEU A 514 -22.12 -30.31 17.02
C LEU A 514 -23.59 -30.09 16.62
N PHE A 515 -24.03 -28.85 16.44
CA PHE A 515 -25.39 -28.55 16.01
C PHE A 515 -25.68 -29.09 14.60
N GLY A 516 -24.72 -28.97 13.68
CA GLY A 516 -24.79 -29.56 12.34
C GLY A 516 -24.87 -31.09 12.38
N PHE A 517 -24.07 -31.73 13.23
CA PHE A 517 -24.07 -33.18 13.39
C PHE A 517 -25.41 -33.70 13.94
N PHE A 518 -25.94 -33.09 15.01
CA PHE A 518 -27.20 -33.52 15.60
C PHE A 518 -28.42 -33.23 14.72
N SER A 519 -28.42 -32.10 14.00
CA SER A 519 -29.49 -31.81 13.04
C SER A 519 -29.47 -32.75 11.84
N GLY A 520 -28.29 -33.13 11.34
CA GLY A 520 -28.12 -34.17 10.33
C GLY A 520 -28.62 -35.54 10.79
N LEU A 521 -28.29 -35.94 12.02
CA LEU A 521 -28.74 -37.21 12.61
C LEU A 521 -30.27 -37.25 12.75
N CYS A 522 -30.88 -36.13 13.17
CA CYS A 522 -32.33 -36.00 13.30
C CYS A 522 -33.04 -36.11 11.94
N LEU A 523 -32.49 -35.49 10.89
CA LEU A 523 -33.00 -35.61 9.52
C LEU A 523 -32.87 -37.04 8.97
N MET A 524 -31.77 -37.75 9.27
CA MET A 524 -31.64 -39.16 8.89
C MET A 524 -32.68 -40.04 9.58
N LEU A 525 -32.93 -39.83 10.87
CA LEU A 525 -33.94 -40.57 11.63
C LEU A 525 -35.37 -40.29 11.11
N ILE A 526 -35.68 -39.06 10.70
CA ILE A 526 -36.96 -38.73 10.06
C ILE A 526 -37.06 -39.39 8.67
N SER A 527 -36.00 -39.36 7.87
CA SER A 527 -36.01 -39.97 6.52
C SER A 527 -36.16 -41.50 6.56
N THR A 528 -35.57 -42.16 7.56
CA THR A 528 -35.69 -43.61 7.74
C THR A 528 -37.05 -44.02 8.30
N SER A 529 -37.72 -43.13 9.05
CA SER A 529 -39.12 -43.35 9.47
C SER A 529 -40.11 -43.27 8.30
N GLY A 530 -39.86 -42.43 7.29
CA GLY A 530 -40.64 -42.40 6.05
C GLY A 530 -40.47 -43.64 5.17
N LEU A 531 -39.29 -44.28 5.21
CA LEU A 531 -39.05 -45.58 4.57
C LEU A 531 -39.76 -46.74 5.29
N TYR A 532 -39.97 -46.63 6.61
CA TYR A 532 -40.71 -47.63 7.38
C TYR A 532 -42.23 -47.58 7.13
N GLU A 533 -42.81 -46.40 6.88
CA GLU A 533 -44.21 -46.27 6.43
C GLU A 533 -44.43 -46.69 4.97
N PHE A 534 -43.37 -46.82 4.17
CA PHE A 534 -43.45 -47.34 2.80
C PHE A 534 -43.35 -48.88 2.74
N PHE A 535 -42.92 -49.52 3.83
CA PHE A 535 -42.73 -50.97 3.95
C PHE A 535 -43.74 -51.68 4.88
N CYS A 536 -44.66 -50.94 5.51
CA CYS A 536 -45.84 -51.47 6.21
C CYS A 536 -47.11 -51.08 5.42
#